data_AF-A0A3P6R3P4-F1
#
_entry.id   AF-A0A3P6R3P4-F1
#
_cell.length_a   1.000
_cell.length_b   1.000
_cell.length_c   1.000
_cell.angle_alpha   90.00
_cell.angle_beta   90.00
_cell.angle_gamma   90.00
#
_symmetry.space_group_name_H-M   'P 1'
#
loop_
_entity.id
_entity.type
_entity.pdbx_description
1 polymer ?
#
loop_
_entity_poly.entity_id
_entity_poly.type
_entity_poly.pdbx_seq_one_letter_code
_entity_poly.pdbx_strand_id
1 'polypeptide(L)'
;MYILAKDLLGSFEKETNISTRVLATFPGTELHGLMYRNVMFSDLAQPFLDAKHVTTSMGTGLVHTSYAHGNDDFRMAMKRGEKVHCFVDEQGCYTRDLGHELEGKNVLAEGNEFVLRMFQKHVVHEHAYKHQYPYDWRTKQVLFIMQKSFLVMKVLEGPRILRYRCGKNIVEIFVC
;
A
#
# COMPACT_ATOMS: atom_id res chain seq x y z
N MET A 1 16.13 3.30 -18.61
CA MET A 1 16.26 4.58 -17.87
C MET A 1 15.40 4.46 -16.61
N TYR A 2 15.91 4.85 -15.45
CA TYR A 2 15.20 4.73 -14.17
C TYR A 2 15.22 6.07 -13.44
N ILE A 3 14.23 6.29 -12.58
CA ILE A 3 14.16 7.43 -11.66
C ILE A 3 14.41 6.89 -10.25
N LEU A 4 15.39 7.44 -9.55
CA LEU A 4 15.73 7.09 -8.17
C LEU A 4 16.06 8.37 -7.39
N ALA A 5 15.87 8.36 -6.08
CA ALA A 5 16.43 9.38 -5.22
C ALA A 5 17.96 9.33 -5.24
N LYS A 6 18.58 10.50 -5.43
CA LYS A 6 20.04 10.64 -5.56
C LYS A 6 20.81 10.03 -4.39
N ASP A 7 20.32 10.23 -3.16
CA ASP A 7 20.96 9.77 -1.94
C ASP A 7 20.98 8.23 -1.81
N LEU A 8 20.10 7.53 -2.54
CA LEU A 8 19.96 6.07 -2.51
C LEU A 8 20.74 5.35 -3.61
N LEU A 9 21.41 6.07 -4.52
CA LEU A 9 22.18 5.49 -5.62
C LEU A 9 23.23 4.49 -5.12
N GLY A 10 24.00 4.85 -4.08
CA GLY A 10 25.05 3.97 -3.57
C GLY A 10 24.52 2.66 -2.98
N SER A 11 23.39 2.69 -2.26
CA SER A 11 22.76 1.46 -1.75
C SER A 11 22.21 0.62 -2.90
N PHE A 12 21.57 1.27 -3.87
CA PHE A 12 21.01 0.60 -5.04
C PHE A 12 22.07 -0.14 -5.86
N GLU A 13 23.19 0.51 -6.20
CA GLU A 13 24.28 -0.13 -6.95
C GLU A 13 24.88 -1.31 -6.18
N LYS A 14 25.03 -1.16 -4.86
CA LYS A 14 25.57 -2.21 -3.98
C LYS A 14 24.65 -3.44 -3.90
N GLU A 15 23.34 -3.23 -3.78
CA GLU A 15 22.36 -4.32 -3.67
C GLU A 15 22.15 -5.01 -5.02
N THR A 16 22.03 -4.23 -6.10
CA THR A 16 21.69 -4.75 -7.43
C THR A 16 22.89 -5.23 -8.24
N ASN A 17 24.11 -4.79 -7.89
CA ASN A 17 25.33 -4.92 -8.71
C ASN A 17 25.20 -4.29 -10.10
N ILE A 18 24.27 -3.35 -10.28
CA ILE A 18 24.07 -2.61 -11.53
C ILE A 18 24.81 -1.28 -11.41
N SER A 19 25.78 -1.04 -12.30
CA SER A 19 26.42 0.28 -12.40
C SER A 19 25.48 1.29 -13.06
N THR A 20 25.33 2.45 -12.44
CA THR A 20 24.45 3.53 -12.90
C THR A 20 25.24 4.74 -13.38
N ARG A 21 24.64 5.49 -14.31
CA ARG A 21 25.15 6.79 -14.77
C ARG A 21 24.04 7.82 -14.61
N VAL A 22 24.31 8.88 -13.86
CA VAL A 22 23.37 9.98 -13.68
C VAL A 22 23.24 10.76 -14.98
N LEU A 23 22.04 10.80 -15.56
CA LEU A 23 21.72 11.56 -16.78
C LEU A 23 21.22 12.97 -16.46
N ALA A 24 20.44 13.11 -15.38
CA ALA A 24 19.88 14.37 -14.91
C ALA A 24 19.55 14.28 -13.41
N THR A 25 19.33 15.43 -12.77
CA THR A 25 18.82 15.53 -11.40
C THR A 25 17.79 16.65 -11.36
N PHE A 26 16.68 16.40 -10.68
CA PHE A 26 15.57 17.34 -10.53
C PHE A 26 14.92 17.17 -9.15
N PRO A 27 14.25 18.21 -8.61
CA PRO A 27 13.52 18.09 -7.36
C PRO A 27 12.27 17.21 -7.56
N GLY A 28 11.91 16.44 -6.52
CA GLY A 28 10.72 15.56 -6.57
C GLY A 28 9.41 16.29 -6.88
N THR A 29 9.35 17.60 -6.63
CA THR A 29 8.21 18.47 -6.99
C THR A 29 7.91 18.51 -8.47
N GLU A 30 8.88 18.21 -9.35
CA GLU A 30 8.64 18.11 -10.78
C GLU A 30 7.83 16.87 -11.18
N LEU A 31 7.70 15.88 -10.29
CA LEU A 31 6.82 14.73 -10.51
C LEU A 31 5.34 15.05 -10.24
N HIS A 32 5.03 16.18 -9.61
CA HIS A 32 3.66 16.53 -9.27
C HIS A 32 2.81 16.69 -10.53
N GLY A 33 1.65 16.05 -10.54
CA GLY A 33 0.73 16.07 -11.68
C GLY A 33 1.15 15.19 -12.86
N LEU A 34 2.34 14.58 -12.83
CA LEU A 34 2.70 13.54 -13.77
C LEU A 34 1.93 12.25 -13.45
N MET A 35 1.78 11.41 -14.47
CA MET A 35 1.14 10.11 -14.36
C MET A 35 2.10 9.00 -14.80
N TYR A 36 1.97 7.84 -14.19
CA TYR A 36 2.67 6.62 -14.54
C TYR A 36 1.67 5.50 -14.84
N ARG A 37 2.15 4.42 -15.44
CA ARG A 37 1.38 3.18 -15.61
C ARG A 37 2.07 2.08 -14.84
N ASN A 38 1.31 1.30 -14.09
CA ASN A 38 1.82 0.06 -13.52
C ASN A 38 1.56 -1.11 -14.47
N VAL A 39 2.23 -2.23 -14.22
CA VAL A 39 2.13 -3.40 -15.10
C VAL A 39 0.79 -4.12 -14.93
N MET A 40 0.22 -4.11 -13.71
CA MET A 40 -1.04 -4.81 -13.41
C MET A 40 -2.24 -4.17 -14.11
N PHE A 41 -2.27 -2.85 -14.18
CA PHE A 41 -3.35 -2.04 -14.75
C PHE A 41 -2.76 -1.12 -15.82
N SER A 42 -2.16 -1.69 -16.87
CA SER A 42 -1.46 -0.95 -17.92
C SER A 42 -2.33 0.06 -18.67
N ASP A 43 -3.65 -0.13 -18.64
CA ASP A 43 -4.62 0.78 -19.27
C ASP A 43 -4.97 1.98 -18.37
N LEU A 44 -4.60 1.95 -17.09
CA LEU A 44 -4.90 3.02 -16.13
C LEU A 44 -3.65 3.85 -15.85
N ALA A 45 -3.77 5.16 -16.08
CA ALA A 45 -2.77 6.13 -15.65
C ALA A 45 -2.99 6.45 -14.16
N GLN A 46 -1.93 6.39 -13.37
CA GLN A 46 -1.92 6.65 -11.94
C GLN A 46 -1.08 7.87 -11.62
N PRO A 47 -1.51 8.76 -10.72
CA PRO A 47 -0.75 9.96 -10.39
C PRO A 47 0.45 9.66 -9.51
N PHE A 48 1.52 10.45 -9.63
CA PHE A 48 2.49 10.60 -8.55
C PHE A 48 1.85 11.37 -7.38
N LEU A 49 2.12 10.92 -6.15
CA LEU A 49 1.51 11.45 -4.95
C LEU A 49 2.57 11.92 -3.96
N ASP A 50 2.33 13.09 -3.38
CA ASP A 50 3.21 13.65 -2.36
C ASP A 50 2.96 12.97 -1.02
N ALA A 51 4.02 12.41 -0.46
CA ALA A 51 3.92 11.65 0.76
C ALA A 51 5.01 12.09 1.76
N LYS A 52 4.57 12.67 2.88
CA LYS A 52 5.46 13.12 3.96
C LYS A 52 6.18 11.98 4.69
N HIS A 53 5.68 10.75 4.56
CA HIS A 53 6.24 9.57 5.20
C HIS A 53 7.36 8.91 4.35
N VAL A 54 7.58 9.38 3.13
CA VAL A 54 8.66 8.87 2.27
C VAL A 54 9.98 9.47 2.71
N THR A 55 10.97 8.61 2.96
CA THR A 55 12.31 8.98 3.39
C THR A 55 13.35 8.46 2.39
N THR A 56 14.57 9.00 2.46
CA THR A 56 15.73 8.53 1.68
C THR A 56 16.61 7.56 2.47
N SER A 57 16.06 6.89 3.49
CA SER A 57 16.82 5.97 4.34
C SER A 57 16.94 4.56 3.76
N MET A 58 15.94 4.10 3.00
CA MET A 58 15.91 2.76 2.38
C MET A 58 15.07 2.77 1.09
N GLY A 59 15.29 1.77 0.24
CA GLY A 59 14.54 1.59 -1.01
C GLY A 59 15.08 2.46 -2.14
N THR A 60 14.17 3.07 -2.92
CA THR A 60 14.52 3.86 -4.13
C THR A 60 14.13 5.33 -4.02
N GLY A 61 13.42 5.72 -2.95
CA GLY A 61 12.81 7.05 -2.79
C GLY A 61 11.47 7.22 -3.51
N LEU A 62 11.01 6.21 -4.23
CA LEU A 62 9.64 6.10 -4.75
C LEU A 62 8.94 4.96 -4.02
N VAL A 63 7.80 5.23 -3.39
CA VAL A 63 7.04 4.26 -2.62
C VAL A 63 5.75 3.92 -3.36
N HIS A 64 5.50 2.62 -3.54
CA HIS A 64 4.22 2.16 -4.08
C HIS A 64 3.12 2.34 -3.03
N THR A 65 2.03 2.99 -3.44
CA THR A 65 0.87 3.26 -2.58
C THR A 65 -0.19 2.17 -2.72
N SER A 66 -0.62 1.61 -1.59
CA SER A 66 -1.76 0.69 -1.52
C SER A 66 -2.75 1.10 -0.43
N TYR A 67 -3.84 1.75 -0.86
CA TYR A 67 -4.84 2.32 0.05
C TYR A 67 -5.51 1.33 0.99
N ALA A 68 -5.61 0.05 0.60
CA ALA A 68 -6.23 -0.98 1.41
C ALA A 68 -5.28 -1.63 2.44
N HIS A 69 -3.97 -1.41 2.32
CA HIS A 69 -2.98 -2.18 3.09
C HIS A 69 -1.98 -1.30 3.87
N GLY A 70 -1.84 -0.02 3.53
CA GLY A 70 -1.04 0.96 4.26
C GLY A 70 -1.89 1.96 5.04
N ASN A 71 -1.55 2.24 6.31
CA ASN A 71 -2.30 3.21 7.11
C ASN A 71 -2.11 4.65 6.60
N ASP A 72 -0.88 5.03 6.24
CA ASP A 72 -0.62 6.36 5.68
C ASP A 72 -1.21 6.52 4.28
N ASP A 73 -1.20 5.46 3.49
CA ASP A 73 -1.88 5.38 2.19
C ASP A 73 -3.40 5.53 2.36
N PHE A 74 -4.00 4.82 3.31
CA PHE A 74 -5.42 4.94 3.62
C PHE A 74 -5.81 6.38 4.02
N ARG A 75 -5.03 7.01 4.91
CA ARG A 75 -5.27 8.41 5.30
C ARG A 75 -5.15 9.36 4.12
N MET A 76 -4.22 9.09 3.20
CA MET A 76 -4.07 9.85 1.97
C MET A 76 -5.30 9.69 1.06
N ALA A 77 -5.81 8.47 0.88
CA ALA A 77 -7.05 8.22 0.15
C ALA A 77 -8.24 9.00 0.74
N MET A 78 -8.42 8.92 2.06
CA MET A 78 -9.52 9.59 2.76
C MET A 78 -9.46 11.11 2.61
N LYS A 79 -8.28 11.72 2.71
CA LYS A 79 -8.09 13.18 2.50
C LYS A 79 -8.42 13.61 1.08
N ARG A 80 -8.18 12.74 0.10
CA ARG A 80 -8.42 12.98 -1.33
C ARG A 80 -9.84 12.58 -1.77
N GLY A 81 -10.63 11.96 -0.89
CA GLY A 81 -11.97 11.45 -1.22
C GLY A 81 -11.94 10.23 -2.16
N GLU A 82 -10.81 9.52 -2.20
CA GLU A 82 -10.61 8.37 -3.08
C GLU A 82 -11.33 7.13 -2.53
N LYS A 83 -11.81 6.27 -3.43
CA LYS A 83 -12.39 4.98 -3.06
C LYS A 83 -11.28 3.99 -2.74
N VAL A 84 -11.41 3.33 -1.60
CA VAL A 84 -10.49 2.26 -1.18
C VAL A 84 -11.07 0.93 -1.61
N HIS A 85 -10.36 0.23 -2.50
CA HIS A 85 -10.71 -1.11 -2.97
C HIS A 85 -9.72 -2.11 -2.38
N CYS A 86 -10.22 -3.13 -1.69
CA CYS A 86 -9.42 -4.23 -1.16
C CYS A 86 -9.64 -5.46 -2.04
N PHE A 87 -8.56 -5.97 -2.63
CA PHE A 87 -8.61 -7.11 -3.54
C PHE A 87 -8.33 -8.46 -2.84
N VAL A 88 -8.35 -8.47 -1.52
CA VAL A 88 -8.10 -9.64 -0.68
C VAL A 88 -9.32 -9.88 0.20
N ASP A 89 -9.74 -11.14 0.28
CA ASP A 89 -10.88 -11.58 1.08
C ASP A 89 -10.51 -11.83 2.56
N GLU A 90 -11.47 -12.32 3.34
CA GLU A 90 -11.29 -12.59 4.78
C GLU A 90 -10.41 -13.79 5.09
N GLN A 91 -10.19 -14.66 4.10
CA GLN A 91 -9.32 -15.82 4.21
C GLN A 91 -7.87 -15.46 3.85
N GLY A 92 -7.61 -14.21 3.44
CA GLY A 92 -6.31 -13.77 2.98
C GLY A 92 -6.00 -14.26 1.56
N CYS A 93 -7.02 -14.49 0.73
CA CYS A 93 -6.89 -14.89 -0.66
C CYS A 93 -7.27 -13.75 -1.60
N TYR A 94 -6.63 -13.70 -2.77
CA TYR A 94 -6.98 -12.71 -3.79
C TYR A 94 -8.38 -12.96 -4.35
N THR A 95 -9.11 -11.87 -4.56
CA THR A 95 -10.46 -11.86 -5.16
C THR A 95 -10.41 -11.96 -6.68
N ARG A 96 -11.55 -12.30 -7.29
CA ARG A 96 -11.72 -12.38 -8.76
C ARG A 96 -11.44 -11.07 -9.49
N ASP A 97 -11.50 -9.94 -8.80
CA ASP A 97 -11.24 -8.60 -9.35
C ASP A 97 -9.79 -8.43 -9.84
N LEU A 98 -8.84 -9.24 -9.36
CA LEU A 98 -7.46 -9.28 -9.87
C LEU A 98 -7.24 -10.30 -10.99
N GLY A 99 -8.31 -10.92 -11.49
CA GLY A 99 -8.28 -11.90 -12.57
C GLY A 99 -8.27 -13.36 -12.10
N HIS A 100 -8.66 -14.27 -13.01
CA HIS A 100 -8.79 -15.71 -12.71
C HIS A 100 -7.50 -16.38 -12.29
N GLU A 101 -6.36 -15.87 -12.74
CA GLU A 101 -5.07 -16.48 -12.42
C GLU A 101 -4.67 -16.24 -10.96
N LEU A 102 -5.15 -15.17 -10.33
CA LEU A 102 -4.87 -14.84 -8.93
C LEU A 102 -5.99 -15.27 -7.98
N GLU A 103 -7.22 -15.37 -8.47
CA GLU A 103 -8.41 -15.73 -7.69
C GLU A 103 -8.17 -16.96 -6.78
N GLY A 104 -8.45 -16.79 -5.48
CA GLY A 104 -8.35 -17.85 -4.47
C GLY A 104 -6.94 -18.13 -3.96
N LYS A 105 -5.89 -17.53 -4.54
CA LYS A 105 -4.51 -17.72 -4.07
C LYS A 105 -4.24 -16.94 -2.79
N ASN A 106 -3.67 -17.61 -1.78
CA ASN A 106 -3.31 -16.98 -0.52
C ASN A 106 -2.16 -15.99 -0.71
N VAL A 107 -2.33 -14.76 -0.19
CA VAL A 107 -1.39 -13.65 -0.39
C VAL A 107 -0.02 -13.86 0.24
N LEU A 108 0.07 -14.66 1.32
CA LEU A 108 1.32 -14.95 2.03
C LEU A 108 1.99 -16.24 1.55
N ALA A 109 1.35 -17.00 0.66
CA ALA A 109 1.87 -18.26 0.13
C ALA A 109 1.96 -18.21 -1.40
N GLU A 110 1.18 -19.03 -2.12
CA GLU A 110 1.30 -19.20 -3.57
C GLU A 110 0.96 -17.93 -4.37
N GLY A 111 0.18 -17.02 -3.79
CA GLY A 111 -0.15 -15.74 -4.41
C GLY A 111 1.06 -14.85 -4.60
N ASN A 112 1.95 -14.76 -3.60
CA ASN A 112 3.16 -13.93 -3.69
C ASN A 112 4.10 -14.43 -4.80
N GLU A 113 4.34 -15.74 -4.85
CA GLU A 113 5.19 -16.36 -5.86
C GLU A 113 4.59 -16.20 -7.28
N PHE A 114 3.26 -16.31 -7.40
CA PHE A 114 2.59 -16.09 -8.68
C PHE A 114 2.73 -14.65 -9.17
N VAL A 115 2.56 -13.67 -8.29
CA VAL A 115 2.75 -12.24 -8.59
C VAL A 115 4.19 -11.96 -9.05
N LEU A 116 5.19 -12.50 -8.37
CA LEU A 116 6.59 -12.34 -8.76
C LEU A 116 6.87 -12.90 -10.17
N ARG A 117 6.33 -14.09 -10.49
CA ARG A 117 6.42 -14.66 -11.85
C ARG A 117 5.74 -13.79 -12.89
N MET A 118 4.55 -13.25 -12.59
CA MET A 118 3.82 -12.38 -13.49
C MET A 118 4.64 -11.12 -13.86
N PHE A 119 5.33 -10.53 -12.89
CA PHE A 119 6.12 -9.32 -13.09
C PHE A 119 7.59 -9.55 -13.42
N GLN A 120 8.05 -10.79 -13.58
CA GLN A 120 9.48 -11.15 -13.68
C GLN A 120 10.25 -10.33 -14.73
N LYS A 121 9.63 -10.00 -15.87
CA LYS A 121 10.26 -9.19 -16.95
C LYS A 121 10.47 -7.71 -16.58
N HIS A 122 9.79 -7.24 -15.54
CA HIS A 122 9.81 -5.87 -15.03
C HIS A 122 10.53 -5.75 -13.68
N VAL A 123 10.97 -6.87 -13.09
CA VAL A 123 11.76 -6.89 -11.86
C VAL A 123 13.20 -6.50 -12.17
N VAL A 124 13.69 -5.45 -11.52
CA VAL A 124 15.08 -4.98 -11.66
C VAL A 124 16.01 -5.83 -10.79
N HIS A 125 15.59 -6.14 -9.57
CA HIS A 125 16.36 -6.91 -8.61
C HIS A 125 15.43 -7.57 -7.59
N GLU A 126 15.76 -8.79 -7.19
CA GLU A 126 15.04 -9.58 -6.20
C GLU A 126 16.06 -10.17 -5.23
N HIS A 127 15.78 -10.06 -3.94
CA HIS A 127 16.57 -10.72 -2.90
C HIS A 127 15.68 -11.07 -1.70
N ALA A 128 16.13 -12.05 -0.91
CA ALA A 128 15.47 -12.39 0.35
C ALA A 128 15.76 -11.32 1.41
N TYR A 129 14.71 -10.66 1.90
CA TYR A 129 14.83 -9.60 2.89
C TYR A 129 14.39 -10.10 4.27
N LYS A 130 15.30 -10.07 5.25
CA LYS A 130 15.00 -10.48 6.63
C LYS A 130 14.71 -9.25 7.48
N HIS A 131 13.47 -9.15 7.97
CA HIS A 131 13.06 -8.08 8.87
C HIS A 131 12.08 -8.58 9.92
N GLN A 132 11.78 -7.71 10.89
CA GLN A 132 10.74 -7.96 11.87
C GLN A 132 9.37 -7.72 11.23
N TYR A 133 8.49 -8.71 11.37
CA TYR A 133 7.11 -8.65 10.88
C TYR A 133 6.14 -8.88 12.04
N PRO A 134 4.98 -8.21 12.10
CA PRO A 134 3.99 -8.44 13.16
C PRO A 134 3.36 -9.84 13.10
N TYR A 135 3.26 -10.49 14.25
CA TYR A 135 2.60 -11.79 14.40
C TYR A 135 1.43 -11.69 15.38
N ASP A 136 0.39 -12.47 15.12
CA ASP A 136 -0.73 -12.63 16.04
C ASP A 136 -0.21 -13.26 17.33
N TRP A 137 -0.45 -12.59 18.45
CA TRP A 137 0.12 -12.98 19.73
C TRP A 137 -0.40 -14.35 20.22
N ARG A 138 -1.57 -14.79 19.74
CA ARG A 138 -2.23 -16.04 20.13
C ARG A 138 -1.86 -17.20 19.22
N THR A 139 -2.11 -17.06 17.92
CA THR A 139 -1.91 -18.11 16.91
C THR A 139 -0.47 -18.18 16.39
N LYS A 140 0.33 -17.13 16.63
CA LYS A 140 1.69 -16.97 16.08
C LYS A 140 1.73 -16.96 14.56
N GLN A 141 0.61 -16.67 13.91
CA GLN A 141 0.52 -16.48 12.47
C GLN A 141 0.87 -15.04 12.10
N VAL A 142 1.33 -14.84 10.86
CA VAL A 142 1.67 -13.52 10.31
C VAL A 142 0.41 -12.66 10.21
N LEU A 143 0.49 -11.39 10.62
CA LEU A 143 -0.64 -10.45 10.52
C LEU A 143 -0.67 -9.73 9.17
N PHE A 144 -1.72 -9.95 8.39
CA PHE A 144 -1.96 -9.19 7.16
C PHE A 144 -2.87 -8.00 7.43
N ILE A 145 -2.43 -6.78 7.06
CA ILE A 145 -3.19 -5.54 7.31
C ILE A 145 -4.18 -5.32 6.17
N MET A 146 -5.46 -5.19 6.51
CA MET A 146 -6.54 -4.83 5.58
C MET A 146 -7.39 -3.71 6.16
N GLN A 147 -7.65 -2.69 5.35
CA GLN A 147 -8.60 -1.63 5.68
C GLN A 147 -9.99 -2.05 5.22
N LYS A 148 -10.89 -2.24 6.18
CA LYS A 148 -12.32 -2.46 5.93
C LYS A 148 -13.12 -1.33 6.57
N SER A 149 -14.38 -1.20 6.18
CA SER A 149 -15.31 -0.35 6.94
C SER A 149 -15.55 -1.00 8.30
N PHE A 150 -15.00 -0.41 9.36
CA PHE A 150 -15.26 -0.81 10.74
C PHE A 150 -15.91 0.32 11.52
N LEU A 151 -16.77 -0.04 12.48
CA LEU A 151 -17.37 0.90 13.41
C LEU A 151 -16.29 1.38 14.38
N VAL A 152 -15.90 2.65 14.30
CA VAL A 152 -15.06 3.28 15.32
C VAL A 152 -15.97 3.91 16.36
N MET A 153 -16.08 3.28 17.53
CA MET A 153 -16.67 3.93 18.70
C MET A 153 -15.66 4.92 19.26
N LYS A 154 -15.89 6.21 19.01
CA LYS A 154 -15.16 7.29 19.68
C LYS A 154 -15.79 7.48 21.05
N VAL A 155 -15.08 7.11 22.11
CA VAL A 155 -15.47 7.49 23.47
C VAL A 155 -15.29 9.00 23.57
N LEU A 156 -16.39 9.73 23.60
CA LEU A 156 -16.38 11.16 23.88
C LEU A 156 -16.39 11.31 25.40
N GLU A 157 -15.37 11.97 25.95
CA GLU A 157 -15.36 12.33 27.38
C GLU A 157 -16.46 13.37 27.64
N GLY A 158 -17.52 12.98 28.34
CA GLY A 158 -18.66 13.83 28.72
C GLY A 158 -19.92 13.02 29.11
N PRO A 159 -20.88 13.62 29.85
CA PRO A 159 -22.06 12.89 30.36
C PRO A 159 -23.01 12.46 29.23
N ARG A 160 -22.88 11.18 28.86
CA ARG A 160 -23.90 10.20 28.42
C ARG A 160 -25.07 10.69 27.56
N ILE A 161 -24.80 11.10 26.32
CA ILE A 161 -25.71 10.87 25.18
C ILE A 161 -24.85 10.54 23.95
N LEU A 162 -24.93 9.30 23.47
CA LEU A 162 -24.29 8.88 22.22
C LEU A 162 -25.25 9.14 21.06
N ARG A 163 -25.00 10.21 20.30
CA ARG A 163 -25.69 10.47 19.03
C ARG A 163 -24.87 9.90 17.88
N TYR A 164 -25.44 8.92 17.18
CA TYR A 164 -24.84 8.36 15.98
C TYR A 164 -25.57 8.84 14.72
N ARG A 165 -24.81 9.16 13.67
CA ARG A 165 -25.34 9.51 12.36
C ARG A 165 -24.71 8.60 11.30
N CYS A 166 -25.53 7.75 10.68
CA CYS A 166 -25.16 7.01 9.47
C CYS A 166 -25.97 7.56 8.30
N GLY A 167 -25.34 8.36 7.43
CA GLY A 167 -26.04 9.02 6.33
C GLY A 167 -27.18 9.93 6.81
N LYS A 168 -28.40 9.74 6.29
CA LYS A 168 -29.59 10.53 6.68
C LYS A 168 -30.28 10.04 7.96
N ASN A 169 -29.92 8.87 8.48
CA ASN A 169 -30.60 8.29 9.63
C ASN A 169 -29.78 8.52 10.90
N ILE A 170 -30.44 9.01 11.94
CA ILE A 170 -29.89 9.18 13.29
C ILE A 170 -30.38 7.99 14.12
N VAL A 171 -29.46 7.28 14.74
CA VAL A 171 -29.77 6.23 15.73
C VAL A 171 -29.25 6.74 17.07
N GLU A 172 -30.14 6.95 18.03
CA GLU A 172 -29.76 7.29 19.39
C GLU A 172 -29.69 6.00 20.21
N ILE A 173 -28.52 5.73 20.79
CA ILE A 173 -28.31 4.57 21.65
C ILE A 173 -28.14 5.09 23.08
N PHE A 174 -29.12 4.78 23.93
CA PHE A 174 -29.04 5.05 25.36
C PHE A 174 -28.28 3.90 26.03
N VAL A 175 -27.08 4.21 26.52
CA VAL A 175 -26.32 3.29 27.40
C VAL A 175 -26.51 3.81 28.82
N CYS A 176 -27.17 3.00 29.66
CA CYS A 176 -27.37 3.25 31.09
C CYS A 176 -26.03 3.15 31.85
#